data_AF-A0A1V6AW11-F1
#
_entry.id   AF-A0A1V6AW11-F1
#
_cell.length_a   1.000
_cell.length_b   1.000
_cell.length_c   1.000
_cell.angle_alpha   90.00
_cell.angle_beta   90.00
_cell.angle_gamma   90.00
#
_symmetry.space_group_name_H-M   'P 1'
#
loop_
_entity.id
_entity.type
_entity.pdbx_description
1 polymer ?
#
loop_
_entity_poly.entity_id
_entity_poly.type
_entity_poly.pdbx_seq_one_letter_code
_entity_poly.pdbx_strand_id
1 'polypeptide(L)'
;MHQLKFDQKVCASCRSADCLLKCQYMKFSGHKEAHGEMMKIMKGKDSRVLTECMTCYACEEYCTRGNHPFYLISERREEKGMFTAPRPITNQWINMTKMQGKYLVGDVKDKALSCCYIPDLGALGTGEIFKDVASAGVFGAEFMCPAVHTHFARMSVIKERLPVVIENYRKLGVKEVICLHDECYGTLTSIASAYGMEVPFKPVYYLDYVLQRMKELKDKIKPLNITIAYQRSCSNRLIPDKLPVVKKIFQLIGVKAPKRTYQDKNALCCAEILRSISGYKLADDVVKRNIDDMVKVGAEYCVFNCPACQISLSEKVAKRGLKPVHIIDLCKMAIGEKERGTI
;
A
#
# COMPACT_ATOMS: atom_id res chain seq x y z
N MET A 1 4.19 2.24 -25.76
CA MET A 1 4.49 2.23 -24.30
C MET A 1 3.48 3.13 -23.60
N HIS A 2 2.86 2.70 -22.50
CA HIS A 2 1.85 3.48 -21.79
C HIS A 2 2.44 4.81 -21.27
N GLN A 3 1.73 5.93 -21.45
CA GLN A 3 2.15 7.25 -20.99
C GLN A 3 1.33 7.69 -19.78
N LEU A 4 1.95 8.43 -18.87
CA LEU A 4 1.25 9.00 -17.73
C LEU A 4 0.22 10.04 -18.21
N LYS A 5 -1.04 9.88 -17.81
CA LYS A 5 -2.10 10.87 -18.01
C LYS A 5 -1.84 12.07 -17.10
N PHE A 6 -1.14 13.07 -17.61
CA PHE A 6 -0.76 14.25 -16.85
C PHE A 6 -1.10 15.52 -17.63
N ASP A 7 -1.76 16.48 -16.97
CA ASP A 7 -2.06 17.80 -17.56
C ASP A 7 -1.23 18.90 -16.90
N GLN A 8 -0.36 19.54 -17.68
CA GLN A 8 0.46 20.65 -17.23
C GLN A 8 -0.36 21.85 -16.74
N LYS A 9 -1.51 22.13 -17.35
CA LYS A 9 -2.40 23.25 -16.97
C LYS A 9 -3.01 23.04 -15.59
N VAL A 10 -3.25 21.78 -15.23
CA VAL A 10 -3.72 21.40 -13.89
C VAL A 10 -2.66 21.71 -12.84
N CYS A 11 -1.37 21.42 -13.08
CA CYS A 11 -0.33 21.86 -12.13
C CYS A 11 -0.11 23.38 -12.16
N ALA A 12 -0.10 24.02 -13.33
CA ALA A 12 0.16 25.45 -13.47
C ALA A 12 -0.87 26.32 -12.71
N SER A 13 -2.14 25.92 -12.72
CA SER A 13 -3.23 26.62 -12.03
C SER A 13 -3.42 26.23 -10.55
N CYS A 14 -2.53 25.40 -9.98
CA CYS A 14 -2.71 24.85 -8.64
C CYS A 14 -2.49 25.90 -7.54
N ARG A 15 -3.55 26.21 -6.80
CA ARG A 15 -3.53 27.20 -5.70
C ARG A 15 -3.03 26.65 -4.36
N SER A 16 -2.97 25.33 -4.17
CA SER A 16 -2.56 24.73 -2.89
C SER A 16 -1.10 24.30 -2.87
N ALA A 17 -0.59 23.68 -3.94
CA ALA A 17 0.71 23.00 -3.94
C ALA A 17 0.87 21.96 -2.79
N ASP A 18 -0.25 21.42 -2.31
CA ASP A 18 -0.32 20.49 -1.18
C ASP A 18 0.48 19.20 -1.39
N CYS A 19 0.66 18.79 -2.66
CA CYS A 19 1.48 17.64 -3.01
C CYS A 19 2.92 17.77 -2.50
N LEU A 20 3.46 18.98 -2.33
CA LEU A 20 4.78 19.22 -1.76
C LEU A 20 4.72 19.92 -0.39
N LEU A 21 3.81 20.88 -0.17
CA LEU A 21 3.69 21.57 1.12
C LEU A 21 3.41 20.63 2.30
N LYS A 22 2.69 19.53 2.06
CA LYS A 22 2.36 18.54 3.10
C LYS A 22 3.38 17.39 3.17
N CYS A 23 4.51 17.50 2.47
CA CYS A 23 5.55 16.47 2.52
C CYS A 23 6.06 16.31 3.96
N GLN A 24 6.14 15.06 4.44
CA GLN A 24 6.65 14.76 5.79
C GLN A 24 8.19 14.72 5.85
N TYR A 25 8.86 14.74 4.70
CA TYR A 25 10.32 14.56 4.59
C TYR A 25 11.04 15.77 4.01
N MET A 26 10.33 16.67 3.33
CA MET A 26 10.87 17.91 2.77
C MET A 26 10.09 19.09 3.35
N LYS A 27 10.81 20.18 3.64
CA LYS A 27 10.22 21.44 4.10
C LYS A 27 10.32 22.48 2.98
N PHE A 28 9.22 23.20 2.79
CA PHE A 28 9.12 24.33 1.86
C PHE A 28 8.67 25.55 2.64
N SER A 29 9.22 26.72 2.31
CA SER A 29 8.92 28.02 2.93
C SER A 29 7.50 28.50 2.67
N GLY A 30 6.86 28.02 1.60
CA GLY A 30 5.49 28.37 1.26
C GLY A 30 5.11 27.94 -0.15
N HIS A 31 3.90 28.32 -0.57
CA HIS A 31 3.32 27.92 -1.86
C HIS A 31 4.25 28.22 -3.04
N LYS A 32 4.85 29.41 -3.10
CA LYS A 32 5.71 29.83 -4.21
C LYS A 32 6.89 28.89 -4.44
N GLU A 33 7.55 28.43 -3.38
CA GLU A 33 8.67 27.49 -3.47
C GLU A 33 8.18 26.10 -3.88
N ALA A 34 7.17 25.56 -3.17
CA ALA A 34 6.63 24.24 -3.43
C ALA A 34 6.06 24.12 -4.86
N HIS A 35 5.23 25.08 -5.28
CA HIS A 35 4.71 25.14 -6.64
C HIS A 35 5.83 25.29 -7.67
N GLY A 36 6.81 26.16 -7.40
CA GLY A 36 7.99 26.35 -8.25
C GLY A 36 8.76 25.06 -8.50
N GLU A 37 9.03 24.26 -7.46
CA GLU A 37 9.69 22.96 -7.60
C GLU A 37 8.87 21.97 -8.42
N MET A 38 7.55 21.89 -8.22
CA MET A 38 6.68 21.05 -9.05
C MET A 38 6.68 21.49 -10.52
N MET A 39 6.72 22.80 -10.79
CA MET A 39 6.81 23.33 -12.15
C MET A 39 8.17 23.03 -12.82
N LYS A 40 9.26 22.93 -12.05
CA LYS A 40 10.57 22.45 -12.57
C LYS A 40 10.47 21.00 -13.02
N ILE A 41 9.95 20.12 -12.16
CA ILE A 41 9.75 18.69 -12.45
C ILE A 41 8.88 18.50 -13.70
N MET A 42 7.75 19.21 -13.77
CA MET A 42 6.85 19.20 -14.92
C MET A 42 7.58 19.51 -16.23
N LYS A 43 8.43 20.54 -16.22
CA LYS A 43 9.23 20.99 -17.38
C LYS A 43 10.48 20.15 -17.64
N GLY A 44 10.70 19.05 -16.91
CA GLY A 44 11.89 18.20 -17.03
C GLY A 44 13.19 18.81 -16.48
N LYS A 45 13.08 19.92 -15.75
CA LYS A 45 14.23 20.61 -15.14
C LYS A 45 14.63 19.95 -13.83
N ASP A 46 15.85 20.24 -13.39
CA ASP A 46 16.33 19.78 -12.10
C ASP A 46 15.53 20.43 -10.96
N SER A 47 15.28 19.64 -9.92
CA SER A 47 14.53 20.03 -8.74
C SER A 47 15.07 19.25 -7.56
N ARG A 48 15.13 19.91 -6.39
CA ARG A 48 15.54 19.26 -5.14
C ARG A 48 14.63 18.10 -4.75
N VAL A 49 13.39 18.10 -5.23
CA VAL A 49 12.42 17.02 -5.03
C VAL A 49 12.91 15.71 -5.66
N LEU A 50 13.64 15.77 -6.77
CA LEU A 50 14.15 14.57 -7.45
C LEU A 50 15.25 13.85 -6.64
N THR A 51 15.97 14.58 -5.79
CA THR A 51 17.03 14.03 -4.92
C THR A 51 16.54 13.73 -3.50
N GLU A 52 15.67 14.56 -2.94
CA GLU A 52 15.26 14.48 -1.53
C GLU A 52 14.00 13.62 -1.28
N CYS A 53 13.25 13.28 -2.32
CA CYS A 53 12.01 12.52 -2.17
C CYS A 53 12.23 11.08 -1.68
N MET A 54 11.58 10.72 -0.56
CA MET A 54 11.60 9.40 0.08
C MET A 54 10.53 8.42 -0.44
N THR A 55 9.97 8.69 -1.61
CA THR A 55 9.02 7.85 -2.36
C THR A 55 7.83 7.28 -1.56
N CYS A 56 7.23 8.06 -0.65
CA CYS A 56 6.20 7.57 0.28
C CYS A 56 4.75 7.55 -0.26
N TYR A 57 4.52 7.78 -1.56
CA TYR A 57 3.20 7.97 -2.20
C TYR A 57 2.36 9.18 -1.74
N ALA A 58 2.73 9.89 -0.67
CA ALA A 58 1.83 10.86 -0.04
C ALA A 58 1.40 12.01 -0.94
N CYS A 59 2.26 12.47 -1.85
CA CYS A 59 1.89 13.51 -2.80
C CYS A 59 0.79 13.07 -3.78
N GLU A 60 0.64 11.76 -4.03
CA GLU A 60 -0.45 11.19 -4.83
C GLU A 60 -1.80 11.39 -4.13
N GLU A 61 -1.88 11.06 -2.83
CA GLU A 61 -3.08 11.27 -2.02
C GLU A 61 -3.39 12.76 -1.81
N TYR A 62 -2.37 13.61 -1.65
CA TYR A 62 -2.56 15.03 -1.37
C TYR A 62 -3.00 15.84 -2.60
N CYS A 63 -2.76 15.33 -3.80
CA CYS A 63 -3.22 15.95 -5.03
C CYS A 63 -4.69 15.64 -5.31
N THR A 64 -5.59 16.45 -4.76
CA THR A 64 -7.04 16.30 -4.99
C THR A 64 -7.47 16.59 -6.43
N ARG A 65 -6.55 17.06 -7.28
CA ARG A 65 -6.79 17.32 -8.70
C ARG A 65 -6.51 16.11 -9.60
N GLY A 66 -6.08 14.98 -9.02
CA GLY A 66 -5.87 13.73 -9.77
C GLY A 66 -4.78 13.79 -10.82
N ASN A 67 -3.78 14.67 -10.66
CA ASN A 67 -2.74 14.92 -11.67
C ASN A 67 -1.42 14.20 -11.38
N HIS A 68 -1.48 13.10 -10.63
CA HIS A 68 -0.40 12.12 -10.48
C HIS A 68 1.03 12.65 -10.19
N PRO A 69 1.23 13.56 -9.21
CA PRO A 69 2.55 14.14 -8.97
C PRO A 69 3.59 13.10 -8.55
N PHE A 70 3.18 12.03 -7.86
CA PHE A 70 4.11 10.98 -7.44
C PHE A 70 4.67 10.22 -8.65
N TYR A 71 3.81 9.81 -9.57
CA TYR A 71 4.22 9.10 -10.78
C TYR A 71 5.09 10.00 -11.67
N LEU A 72 4.74 11.28 -11.81
CA LEU A 72 5.58 12.24 -12.55
C LEU A 72 6.98 12.36 -11.94
N ILE A 73 7.10 12.50 -10.62
CA ILE A 73 8.41 12.54 -9.93
C ILE A 73 9.20 11.26 -10.23
N SER A 74 8.53 10.11 -10.17
CA SER A 74 9.15 8.80 -10.46
C SER A 74 9.67 8.70 -11.90
N GLU A 75 8.88 9.15 -12.90
CA GLU A 75 9.32 9.17 -14.31
C GLU A 75 10.49 10.13 -14.54
N ARG A 76 10.44 11.35 -13.99
CA ARG A 76 11.54 12.32 -14.14
C ARG A 76 12.84 11.83 -13.50
N ARG A 77 12.74 11.11 -12.38
CA ARG A 77 13.91 10.45 -11.77
C ARG A 77 14.46 9.39 -12.69
N GLU A 78 13.61 8.53 -13.25
CA GLU A 78 14.04 7.46 -14.14
C GLU A 78 14.72 8.00 -15.41
N GLU A 79 14.11 8.98 -16.08
CA GLU A 79 14.65 9.64 -17.28
C GLU A 79 16.05 10.22 -17.06
N LYS A 80 16.31 10.75 -15.86
CA LYS A 80 17.61 11.32 -15.46
C LYS A 80 18.57 10.31 -14.85
N GLY A 81 18.17 9.03 -14.70
CA GLY A 81 18.98 8.01 -14.01
C GLY A 81 19.16 8.26 -12.51
N MET A 82 18.27 9.03 -11.88
CA MET A 82 18.29 9.43 -10.47
C MET A 82 17.48 8.46 -9.59
N PHE A 83 17.93 7.22 -9.47
CA PHE A 83 17.25 6.18 -8.69
C PHE A 83 17.22 6.51 -7.18
N THR A 84 16.22 5.99 -6.48
CA THR A 84 16.06 6.19 -5.02
C THR A 84 16.98 5.32 -4.19
N ALA A 85 17.43 4.19 -4.74
CA ALA A 85 18.41 3.32 -4.11
C ALA A 85 19.61 3.12 -5.06
N PRO A 86 20.77 2.67 -4.54
CA PRO A 86 21.87 2.21 -5.38
C PRO A 86 21.41 1.21 -6.45
N ARG A 87 22.09 1.23 -7.61
CA ARG A 87 21.80 0.34 -8.75
C ARG A 87 21.74 -1.14 -8.36
N PRO A 88 22.63 -1.67 -7.49
CA PRO A 88 22.55 -3.06 -7.06
C PRO A 88 21.22 -3.42 -6.38
N ILE A 89 20.73 -2.58 -5.45
CA ILE A 89 19.45 -2.80 -4.75
C ILE A 89 18.29 -2.74 -5.75
N THR A 90 18.32 -1.75 -6.65
CA THR A 90 17.30 -1.59 -7.69
C THR A 90 17.25 -2.82 -8.62
N ASN A 91 18.40 -3.30 -9.08
CA ASN A 91 18.49 -4.48 -9.95
C ASN A 91 18.12 -5.77 -9.23
N GLN A 92 18.48 -5.90 -7.95
CA GLN A 92 18.07 -7.02 -7.12
C GLN A 92 16.54 -7.13 -7.07
N TRP A 93 15.82 -6.03 -6.81
CA TRP A 93 14.36 -6.03 -6.80
C TRP A 93 13.76 -6.41 -8.15
N ILE A 94 14.33 -5.92 -9.26
CA ILE A 94 13.90 -6.27 -10.61
C ILE A 94 14.08 -7.78 -10.86
N ASN A 95 15.21 -8.34 -10.46
CA ASN A 95 15.53 -9.75 -10.65
C ASN A 95 14.68 -10.68 -9.77
N MET A 96 14.48 -10.32 -8.49
CA MET A 96 13.67 -11.07 -7.53
C MET A 96 12.20 -11.22 -7.97
N THR A 97 11.70 -10.22 -8.69
CA THR A 97 10.29 -10.14 -9.14
C THR A 97 10.15 -10.46 -10.62
N LYS A 98 11.19 -11.00 -11.26
CA LYS A 98 11.17 -11.40 -12.67
C LYS A 98 10.19 -12.56 -12.84
N MET A 99 9.36 -12.48 -13.88
CA MET A 99 8.47 -13.57 -14.28
C MET A 99 9.32 -14.70 -14.91
N GLN A 100 9.15 -15.92 -14.41
CA GLN A 100 9.96 -17.09 -14.75
C GLN A 100 9.11 -18.28 -15.22
N GLY A 101 7.79 -18.10 -15.37
CA GLY A 101 6.83 -19.17 -15.63
C GLY A 101 6.58 -20.06 -14.40
N LYS A 102 6.83 -19.55 -13.19
CA LYS A 102 6.70 -20.31 -11.92
C LYS A 102 5.69 -19.63 -11.01
N TYR A 103 4.47 -20.14 -11.03
CA TYR A 103 3.34 -19.61 -10.27
C TYR A 103 2.43 -20.73 -9.78
N LEU A 104 1.58 -20.40 -8.82
CA LEU A 104 0.53 -21.24 -8.29
C LEU A 104 -0.82 -20.63 -8.65
N VAL A 105 -1.72 -21.46 -9.17
CA VAL A 105 -3.11 -21.12 -9.48
C VAL A 105 -3.97 -22.24 -8.90
N GLY A 106 -4.91 -21.88 -8.03
CA GLY A 106 -5.90 -22.78 -7.48
C GLY A 106 -7.10 -23.03 -8.41
N ASP A 107 -8.23 -23.46 -7.85
CA ASP A 107 -9.50 -23.65 -8.57
C ASP A 107 -10.16 -22.29 -8.85
N VAL A 108 -9.63 -21.58 -9.86
CA VAL A 108 -10.13 -20.29 -10.31
C VAL A 108 -11.29 -20.48 -11.28
N LYS A 109 -12.46 -19.99 -10.90
CA LYS A 109 -13.66 -19.91 -11.74
C LYS A 109 -13.88 -18.47 -12.18
N ASP A 110 -14.93 -17.84 -11.69
CA ASP A 110 -15.25 -16.43 -11.93
C ASP A 110 -14.52 -15.47 -10.98
N LYS A 111 -13.94 -15.97 -9.88
CA LYS A 111 -13.20 -15.18 -8.90
C LYS A 111 -11.80 -15.73 -8.67
N ALA A 112 -10.81 -14.86 -8.59
CA ALA A 112 -9.48 -15.19 -8.09
C ALA A 112 -9.17 -14.44 -6.80
N LEU A 113 -8.48 -15.11 -5.88
CA LEU A 113 -7.93 -14.52 -4.67
C LEU A 113 -6.44 -14.22 -4.89
N SER A 114 -6.12 -12.95 -5.11
CA SER A 114 -4.76 -12.51 -5.41
C SER A 114 -3.90 -12.48 -4.14
N CYS A 115 -2.96 -13.43 -4.05
CA CYS A 115 -1.92 -13.49 -3.01
C CYS A 115 -0.62 -12.81 -3.45
N CYS A 116 -0.63 -12.11 -4.59
CA CYS A 116 0.53 -11.38 -5.12
C CYS A 116 1.77 -12.29 -5.20
N TYR A 117 2.89 -11.80 -4.67
CA TYR A 117 4.12 -12.55 -4.44
C TYR A 117 4.51 -12.51 -2.96
N ILE A 118 3.50 -12.58 -2.07
CA ILE A 118 3.66 -12.56 -0.62
C ILE A 118 3.03 -13.83 -0.03
N PRO A 119 3.82 -14.85 0.37
CA PRO A 119 3.29 -16.15 0.81
C PRO A 119 2.28 -16.06 1.95
N ASP A 120 2.51 -15.16 2.91
CA ASP A 120 1.63 -14.95 4.08
C ASP A 120 0.19 -14.59 3.70
N LEU A 121 -0.03 -13.98 2.53
CA LEU A 121 -1.38 -13.67 2.05
C LEU A 121 -2.19 -14.94 1.77
N GLY A 122 -1.54 -16.03 1.36
CA GLY A 122 -2.21 -17.31 1.16
C GLY A 122 -2.82 -17.83 2.45
N ALA A 123 -2.07 -17.81 3.55
CA ALA A 123 -2.56 -18.23 4.87
C ALA A 123 -3.64 -17.28 5.41
N LEU A 124 -3.46 -15.96 5.25
CA LEU A 124 -4.47 -14.97 5.65
C LEU A 124 -5.80 -15.16 4.90
N GLY A 125 -5.74 -15.49 3.61
CA GLY A 125 -6.87 -15.72 2.71
C GLY A 125 -7.67 -17.01 2.92
N THR A 126 -7.62 -17.61 4.11
CA THR A 126 -8.34 -18.83 4.49
C THR A 126 -9.34 -18.59 5.63
N GLY A 127 -10.10 -19.63 6.03
CA GLY A 127 -11.08 -19.57 7.12
C GLY A 127 -12.46 -19.13 6.67
N GLU A 128 -13.41 -19.02 7.60
CA GLU A 128 -14.84 -18.76 7.36
C GLU A 128 -15.08 -17.46 6.58
N ILE A 129 -14.21 -16.47 6.76
CA ILE A 129 -14.26 -15.20 6.02
C ILE A 129 -14.04 -15.45 4.51
N PHE A 130 -13.12 -16.33 4.15
CA PHE A 130 -12.69 -16.58 2.77
C PHE A 130 -13.11 -17.95 2.22
N LYS A 131 -13.94 -18.71 2.93
CA LYS A 131 -14.29 -20.10 2.58
C LYS A 131 -14.77 -20.29 1.14
N ASP A 132 -15.46 -19.29 0.59
CA ASP A 132 -16.04 -19.33 -0.76
C ASP A 132 -15.02 -19.03 -1.88
N VAL A 133 -13.82 -18.57 -1.52
CA VAL A 133 -12.78 -18.12 -2.47
C VAL A 133 -11.37 -18.63 -2.16
N ALA A 134 -11.17 -19.31 -1.03
CA ALA A 134 -9.85 -19.76 -0.56
C ALA A 134 -9.17 -20.73 -1.54
N SER A 135 -9.95 -21.59 -2.22
CA SER A 135 -9.43 -22.50 -3.24
C SER A 135 -8.97 -21.80 -4.51
N ALA A 136 -9.39 -20.55 -4.75
CA ALA A 136 -9.09 -19.78 -5.95
C ALA A 136 -7.86 -18.87 -5.79
N GLY A 137 -6.94 -19.22 -4.90
CA GLY A 137 -5.69 -18.49 -4.67
C GLY A 137 -4.78 -18.45 -5.89
N VAL A 138 -4.22 -17.29 -6.20
CA VAL A 138 -3.17 -17.12 -7.22
C VAL A 138 -1.95 -16.45 -6.62
N PHE A 139 -0.76 -16.99 -6.91
CA PHE A 139 0.50 -16.54 -6.34
C PHE A 139 1.64 -16.70 -7.35
N GLY A 140 2.54 -15.73 -7.40
CA GLY A 140 3.72 -15.78 -8.26
C GLY A 140 4.06 -14.41 -8.86
N ALA A 141 5.28 -14.27 -9.39
CA ALA A 141 5.71 -13.04 -10.05
C ALA A 141 4.83 -12.66 -11.25
N GLU A 142 4.20 -13.66 -11.89
CA GLU A 142 3.28 -13.55 -13.01
C GLU A 142 1.95 -12.89 -12.64
N PHE A 143 1.57 -12.94 -11.36
CA PHE A 143 0.34 -12.36 -10.82
C PHE A 143 0.62 -11.23 -9.81
N MET A 144 1.89 -10.88 -9.62
CA MET A 144 2.36 -9.86 -8.69
C MET A 144 2.06 -8.46 -9.19
N CYS A 145 1.57 -7.57 -8.32
CA CYS A 145 1.51 -6.15 -8.65
C CYS A 145 2.91 -5.51 -8.66
N PRO A 146 3.37 -4.84 -9.73
CA PRO A 146 4.71 -4.28 -9.80
C PRO A 146 4.88 -2.93 -9.06
N ALA A 147 3.91 -2.49 -8.25
CA ALA A 147 3.93 -1.16 -7.59
C ALA A 147 5.19 -0.86 -6.77
N VAL A 148 5.81 -1.87 -6.15
CA VAL A 148 7.05 -1.70 -5.38
C VAL A 148 8.16 -1.00 -6.18
N HIS A 149 8.19 -1.16 -7.51
CA HIS A 149 9.18 -0.53 -8.40
C HIS A 149 9.06 0.99 -8.45
N THR A 150 7.92 1.56 -8.07
CA THR A 150 7.78 3.02 -7.93
C THR A 150 8.71 3.58 -6.85
N HIS A 151 8.99 2.81 -5.78
CA HIS A 151 9.88 3.25 -4.71
C HIS A 151 11.32 3.44 -5.18
N PHE A 152 11.72 2.75 -6.24
CA PHE A 152 13.07 2.78 -6.83
C PHE A 152 13.18 3.68 -8.06
N ALA A 153 12.14 4.47 -8.37
CA ALA A 153 12.05 5.25 -9.60
C ALA A 153 12.20 4.40 -10.87
N ARG A 154 11.46 3.28 -10.93
CA ARG A 154 11.44 2.35 -12.06
C ARG A 154 10.03 2.18 -12.61
N MET A 155 9.46 3.26 -13.13
CA MET A 155 8.14 3.22 -13.79
C MET A 155 8.18 2.40 -15.07
N SER A 156 9.31 2.32 -15.77
CA SER A 156 9.48 1.45 -16.94
C SER A 156 9.12 0.00 -16.64
N VAL A 157 9.54 -0.53 -15.49
CA VAL A 157 9.27 -1.91 -15.07
C VAL A 157 7.79 -2.13 -14.82
N ILE A 158 7.09 -1.13 -14.26
CA ILE A 158 5.63 -1.17 -14.06
C ILE A 158 4.91 -1.17 -15.41
N LYS A 159 5.32 -0.26 -16.31
CA LYS A 159 4.76 -0.13 -17.66
C LYS A 159 4.97 -1.37 -18.52
N GLU A 160 6.04 -2.12 -18.28
CA GLU A 160 6.33 -3.40 -18.92
C GLU A 160 5.52 -4.55 -18.32
N ARG A 161 5.49 -4.68 -16.99
CA ARG A 161 4.98 -5.88 -16.31
C ARG A 161 3.48 -5.85 -16.03
N LEU A 162 2.91 -4.69 -15.73
CA LEU A 162 1.49 -4.60 -15.37
C LEU A 162 0.56 -5.10 -16.49
N PRO A 163 0.79 -4.80 -17.79
CA PRO A 163 0.00 -5.38 -18.88
C PRO A 163 0.05 -6.92 -18.90
N VAL A 164 1.22 -7.51 -18.64
CA VAL A 164 1.38 -8.98 -18.57
C VAL A 164 0.59 -9.56 -17.40
N VAL A 165 0.63 -8.92 -16.22
CA VAL A 165 -0.14 -9.35 -15.04
C VAL A 165 -1.65 -9.29 -15.32
N ILE A 166 -2.13 -8.18 -15.91
CA ILE A 166 -3.54 -8.03 -16.29
C ILE A 166 -3.95 -9.13 -17.28
N GLU A 167 -3.13 -9.39 -18.29
CA GLU A 167 -3.37 -10.44 -19.28
C GLU A 167 -3.40 -11.84 -18.66
N ASN A 168 -2.53 -12.12 -17.68
CA ASN A 168 -2.52 -13.40 -16.97
C ASN A 168 -3.82 -13.61 -16.19
N TYR A 169 -4.33 -12.60 -15.48
CA TYR A 169 -5.66 -12.70 -14.86
C TYR A 169 -6.77 -12.89 -15.91
N ARG A 170 -6.72 -12.14 -17.03
CA ARG A 170 -7.71 -12.28 -18.11
C ARG A 170 -7.75 -13.72 -18.67
N LYS A 171 -6.60 -14.36 -18.86
CA LYS A 171 -6.49 -15.74 -19.33
C LYS A 171 -7.07 -16.77 -18.37
N LEU A 172 -7.16 -16.46 -17.07
CA LEU A 172 -7.85 -17.31 -16.09
C LEU A 172 -9.38 -17.22 -16.19
N GLY A 173 -9.95 -16.34 -17.03
CA GLY A 173 -11.40 -16.21 -17.19
C GLY A 173 -12.11 -15.51 -16.02
N VAL A 174 -11.36 -14.82 -15.16
CA VAL A 174 -11.91 -14.16 -13.97
C VAL A 174 -12.80 -12.98 -14.33
N LYS A 175 -13.90 -12.84 -13.58
CA LYS A 175 -14.75 -11.64 -13.57
C LYS A 175 -14.37 -10.70 -12.43
N GLU A 176 -13.94 -11.26 -11.29
CA GLU A 176 -13.50 -10.50 -10.13
C GLU A 176 -12.12 -10.98 -9.63
N VAL A 177 -11.27 -10.05 -9.21
CA VAL A 177 -9.98 -10.34 -8.57
C VAL A 177 -9.96 -9.71 -7.19
N ILE A 178 -10.01 -10.53 -6.14
CA ILE A 178 -9.94 -10.09 -4.75
C ILE A 178 -8.47 -9.84 -4.39
N CYS A 179 -8.11 -8.58 -4.21
CA CYS A 179 -6.74 -8.15 -3.96
C CYS A 179 -6.43 -8.15 -2.47
N LEU A 180 -5.75 -9.19 -1.94
CA LEU A 180 -5.40 -9.31 -0.50
C LEU A 180 -4.35 -8.30 0.01
N HIS A 181 -4.02 -7.29 -0.78
CA HIS A 181 -3.03 -6.28 -0.46
C HIS A 181 -3.40 -4.93 -1.08
N ASP A 182 -3.18 -3.84 -0.33
CA ASP A 182 -3.47 -2.46 -0.78
C ASP A 182 -2.78 -2.13 -2.12
N GLU A 183 -1.51 -2.53 -2.30
CA GLU A 183 -0.80 -2.27 -3.56
C GLU A 183 -1.40 -3.02 -4.73
N CYS A 184 -1.91 -4.24 -4.52
CA CYS A 184 -2.53 -4.99 -5.61
C CYS A 184 -3.77 -4.26 -6.13
N TYR A 185 -4.65 -3.85 -5.21
CA TYR A 185 -5.85 -3.09 -5.56
C TYR A 185 -5.49 -1.70 -6.14
N GLY A 186 -4.56 -0.98 -5.51
CA GLY A 186 -4.09 0.33 -5.98
C GLY A 186 -3.36 0.28 -7.32
N THR A 187 -2.69 -0.83 -7.64
CA THR A 187 -2.06 -1.01 -8.96
C THR A 187 -3.11 -1.15 -10.05
N LEU A 188 -4.14 -1.96 -9.82
CA LEU A 188 -5.19 -2.23 -10.80
C LEU A 188 -6.21 -1.07 -10.94
N THR A 189 -6.29 -0.17 -9.95
CA THR A 189 -7.28 0.91 -9.95
C THR A 189 -6.67 2.30 -10.12
N SER A 190 -5.56 2.59 -9.42
CA SER A 190 -4.91 3.89 -9.43
C SER A 190 -3.81 3.95 -10.50
N ILE A 191 -2.81 3.05 -10.42
CA ILE A 191 -1.69 3.05 -11.37
C ILE A 191 -2.17 2.74 -12.80
N ALA A 192 -2.95 1.68 -12.99
CA ALA A 192 -3.47 1.31 -14.31
C ALA A 192 -4.25 2.47 -14.95
N SER A 193 -5.13 3.13 -14.19
CA SER A 193 -5.91 4.28 -14.66
C SER A 193 -5.03 5.47 -15.05
N ALA A 194 -4.04 5.80 -14.21
CA ALA A 194 -3.07 6.87 -14.45
C ALA A 194 -2.26 6.67 -15.74
N TYR A 195 -2.09 5.42 -16.18
CA TYR A 195 -1.36 5.06 -17.41
C TYR A 195 -2.28 4.64 -18.57
N GLY A 196 -3.60 4.79 -18.41
CA GLY A 196 -4.58 4.40 -19.43
C GLY A 196 -4.56 2.91 -19.78
N MET A 197 -4.18 2.06 -18.82
CA MET A 197 -4.28 0.62 -18.95
C MET A 197 -5.71 0.18 -18.61
N GLU A 198 -6.31 -0.63 -19.47
CA GLU A 198 -7.61 -1.24 -19.22
C GLU A 198 -7.46 -2.47 -18.32
N VAL A 199 -8.33 -2.61 -17.33
CA VAL A 199 -8.41 -3.80 -16.48
C VAL A 199 -9.74 -4.50 -16.79
N PRO A 200 -9.74 -5.64 -17.52
CA PRO A 200 -10.93 -6.26 -18.11
C PRO A 200 -11.74 -7.12 -17.14
N PHE A 201 -11.47 -6.99 -15.85
CA PHE A 201 -12.14 -7.66 -14.74
C PHE A 201 -12.30 -6.64 -13.61
N LYS A 202 -13.15 -6.93 -12.63
CA LYS A 202 -13.38 -6.05 -11.49
C LYS A 202 -12.36 -6.31 -10.38
N PRO A 203 -11.45 -5.37 -10.05
CA PRO A 203 -10.64 -5.48 -8.84
C PRO A 203 -11.55 -5.30 -7.62
N VAL A 204 -11.39 -6.16 -6.63
CA VAL A 204 -12.13 -6.12 -5.36
C VAL A 204 -11.14 -5.87 -4.24
N TYR A 205 -11.34 -4.78 -3.49
CA TYR A 205 -10.52 -4.49 -2.33
C TYR A 205 -10.81 -5.49 -1.20
N TYR A 206 -9.79 -6.18 -0.68
CA TYR A 206 -10.05 -7.26 0.26
C TYR A 206 -10.71 -6.82 1.56
N LEU A 207 -10.49 -5.59 2.06
CA LEU A 207 -11.21 -5.15 3.26
C LEU A 207 -12.69 -4.83 2.99
N ASP A 208 -13.06 -4.48 1.75
CA ASP A 208 -14.48 -4.40 1.38
C ASP A 208 -15.10 -5.79 1.41
N TYR A 209 -14.40 -6.80 0.87
CA TYR A 209 -14.81 -8.20 0.93
C TYR A 209 -14.91 -8.70 2.38
N VAL A 210 -13.88 -8.47 3.21
CA VAL A 210 -13.87 -8.84 4.64
C VAL A 210 -15.02 -8.15 5.38
N LEU A 211 -15.23 -6.84 5.19
CA LEU A 211 -16.33 -6.13 5.84
C LEU A 211 -17.69 -6.74 5.47
N GLN A 212 -17.91 -7.07 4.19
CA GLN A 212 -19.15 -7.70 3.75
C GLN A 212 -19.34 -9.09 4.40
N ARG A 213 -18.32 -9.94 4.37
CA ARG A 213 -18.34 -11.26 5.00
C ARG A 213 -18.56 -11.18 6.52
N MET A 214 -17.94 -10.22 7.19
CA MET A 214 -18.14 -10.01 8.63
C MET A 214 -19.57 -9.57 8.96
N LYS A 215 -20.24 -8.81 8.09
CA LYS A 215 -21.68 -8.48 8.27
C LYS A 215 -22.57 -9.71 8.14
N GLU A 216 -22.25 -10.62 7.23
CA GLU A 216 -22.97 -11.90 7.07
C GLU A 216 -22.74 -12.81 8.28
N LEU A 217 -21.56 -12.73 8.90
CA LEU A 217 -21.18 -13.47 10.10
C LEU A 217 -21.48 -12.73 11.41
N LYS A 218 -22.32 -11.67 11.38
CA LYS A 218 -22.56 -10.79 12.54
C LYS A 218 -22.93 -11.54 13.82
N ASP A 219 -23.68 -12.63 13.70
CA ASP A 219 -24.18 -13.40 14.85
C ASP A 219 -23.07 -14.23 15.53
N LYS A 220 -21.94 -14.44 14.84
CA LYS A 220 -20.73 -15.06 15.42
C LYS A 220 -19.80 -14.05 16.09
N ILE A 221 -20.01 -12.74 15.86
CA ILE A 221 -19.08 -11.70 16.33
C ILE A 221 -19.19 -11.54 17.85
N LYS A 222 -18.07 -11.75 18.53
CA LYS A 222 -17.85 -11.40 19.92
C LYS A 222 -16.97 -10.14 19.98
N PRO A 223 -17.49 -9.01 20.50
CA PRO A 223 -16.70 -7.78 20.64
C PRO A 223 -15.36 -8.03 21.34
N LEU A 224 -14.28 -7.53 20.74
CA LEU A 224 -12.94 -7.82 21.25
C LEU A 224 -12.63 -7.03 22.53
N ASN A 225 -13.13 -5.80 22.64
CA ASN A 225 -12.94 -4.90 23.78
C ASN A 225 -11.47 -4.58 24.10
N ILE A 226 -10.59 -4.66 23.11
CA ILE A 226 -9.16 -4.35 23.20
C ILE A 226 -8.86 -2.94 22.69
N THR A 227 -7.75 -2.36 23.15
CA THR A 227 -7.22 -1.09 22.67
C THR A 227 -6.19 -1.31 21.57
N ILE A 228 -6.36 -0.66 20.43
CA ILE A 228 -5.53 -0.86 19.24
C ILE A 228 -4.85 0.43 18.77
N ALA A 229 -3.69 0.29 18.13
CA ALA A 229 -3.15 1.31 17.24
C ALA A 229 -3.06 0.75 15.83
N TYR A 230 -3.74 1.39 14.88
CA TYR A 230 -3.71 0.99 13.47
C TYR A 230 -2.48 1.56 12.77
N GLN A 231 -1.67 0.67 12.19
CA GLN A 231 -0.57 1.00 11.30
C GLN A 231 -1.08 1.05 9.85
N ARG A 232 -1.45 2.25 9.39
CA ARG A 232 -1.82 2.50 7.99
C ARG A 232 -0.60 2.28 7.08
N SER A 233 -0.74 1.40 6.10
CA SER A 233 0.31 1.17 5.09
C SER A 233 0.56 2.42 4.23
N CYS A 234 1.78 2.59 3.71
CA CYS A 234 2.06 3.65 2.72
C CYS A 234 1.23 3.44 1.44
N SER A 235 1.02 2.18 1.06
CA SER A 235 0.29 1.76 -0.13
C SER A 235 -1.18 2.13 -0.12
N ASN A 236 -1.82 2.24 1.05
CA ASN A 236 -3.19 2.74 1.17
C ASN A 236 -3.35 4.18 0.63
N ARG A 237 -2.26 4.95 0.51
CA ARG A 237 -2.27 6.30 -0.08
C ARG A 237 -2.56 6.29 -1.58
N LEU A 238 -2.44 5.15 -2.25
CA LEU A 238 -2.90 4.96 -3.64
C LEU A 238 -4.43 4.88 -3.74
N ILE A 239 -5.10 4.54 -2.63
CA ILE A 239 -6.54 4.24 -2.54
C ILE A 239 -7.16 4.88 -1.27
N PRO A 240 -7.01 6.20 -1.08
CA PRO A 240 -7.38 6.86 0.17
C PRO A 240 -8.89 6.80 0.46
N ASP A 241 -9.72 6.60 -0.58
CA ASP A 241 -11.16 6.37 -0.48
C ASP A 241 -11.50 5.09 0.30
N LYS A 242 -10.57 4.13 0.39
CA LYS A 242 -10.74 2.87 1.12
C LYS A 242 -10.37 2.95 2.60
N LEU A 243 -9.69 4.00 3.04
CA LEU A 243 -9.32 4.18 4.46
C LEU A 243 -10.53 4.07 5.43
N PRO A 244 -11.73 4.62 5.13
CA PRO A 244 -12.89 4.50 6.01
C PRO A 244 -13.37 3.06 6.27
N VAL A 245 -13.05 2.10 5.38
CA VAL A 245 -13.43 0.69 5.53
C VAL A 245 -12.83 0.08 6.79
N VAL A 246 -11.58 0.45 7.11
CA VAL A 246 -10.87 0.01 8.31
C VAL A 246 -11.64 0.41 9.58
N LYS A 247 -12.15 1.65 9.63
CA LYS A 247 -12.93 2.14 10.78
C LYS A 247 -14.25 1.38 10.94
N LYS A 248 -14.91 1.04 9.84
CA LYS A 248 -16.15 0.22 9.86
C LYS A 248 -15.89 -1.17 10.40
N ILE A 249 -14.79 -1.81 10.00
CA ILE A 249 -14.38 -3.12 10.52
C ILE A 249 -14.13 -3.02 12.03
N PHE A 250 -13.35 -2.04 12.48
CA PHE A 250 -13.04 -1.85 13.90
C PHE A 250 -14.28 -1.62 14.77
N GLN A 251 -15.25 -0.84 14.29
CA GLN A 251 -16.55 -0.67 14.97
C GLN A 251 -17.30 -2.00 15.06
N LEU A 252 -17.35 -2.76 13.96
CA LEU A 252 -18.07 -4.02 13.88
C LEU A 252 -17.52 -5.07 14.87
N ILE A 253 -16.20 -5.15 15.03
CA ILE A 253 -15.54 -6.12 15.93
C ILE A 253 -15.31 -5.58 17.35
N GLY A 254 -15.80 -4.38 17.66
CA GLY A 254 -15.78 -3.80 19.01
C GLY A 254 -14.38 -3.54 19.58
N VAL A 255 -13.47 -2.93 18.80
CA VAL A 255 -12.16 -2.46 19.31
C VAL A 255 -12.18 -0.97 19.65
N LYS A 256 -11.32 -0.57 20.59
CA LYS A 256 -11.08 0.83 20.95
C LYS A 256 -9.86 1.35 20.19
N ALA A 257 -10.05 2.33 19.31
CA ALA A 257 -8.97 2.95 18.55
C ALA A 257 -8.78 4.41 19.00
N PRO A 258 -7.98 4.68 20.05
CA PRO A 258 -7.75 6.04 20.54
C PRO A 258 -7.09 6.92 19.47
N LYS A 259 -7.38 8.22 19.53
CA LYS A 259 -6.73 9.20 18.67
C LYS A 259 -5.24 9.30 19.03
N ARG A 260 -4.38 9.17 18.02
CA ARG A 260 -2.92 9.27 18.11
C ARG A 260 -2.37 10.31 17.12
N THR A 261 -1.10 10.63 17.23
CA THR A 261 -0.44 11.67 16.42
C THR A 261 -0.28 11.22 14.98
N TYR A 262 0.21 9.99 14.77
CA TYR A 262 0.58 9.47 13.45
C TYR A 262 -0.47 8.54 12.87
N GLN A 263 -1.67 9.07 12.59
CA GLN A 263 -2.79 8.32 12.01
C GLN A 263 -3.40 9.02 10.79
N ASP A 264 -4.29 8.31 10.10
CA ASP A 264 -5.03 8.82 8.94
C ASP A 264 -4.07 9.43 7.89
N LYS A 265 -4.26 10.70 7.50
CA LYS A 265 -3.39 11.41 6.54
C LYS A 265 -1.96 11.64 7.08
N ASN A 266 -1.79 11.70 8.40
CA ASN A 266 -0.50 11.90 9.06
C ASN A 266 0.24 10.58 9.38
N ALA A 267 -0.24 9.44 8.88
CA ALA A 267 0.37 8.14 9.15
C ALA A 267 1.83 8.07 8.65
N LEU A 268 2.68 7.45 9.46
CA LEU A 268 4.08 7.15 9.14
C LEU A 268 4.24 5.76 8.51
N CYS A 269 5.21 5.63 7.61
CA CYS A 269 5.60 4.36 6.99
C CYS A 269 6.13 3.36 8.04
N CYS A 270 6.08 2.05 7.73
CA CYS A 270 6.78 1.03 8.51
C CYS A 270 8.32 1.15 8.44
N ALA A 271 8.80 2.01 7.53
CA ALA A 271 10.18 2.39 7.30
C ALA A 271 11.10 1.31 6.70
N GLU A 272 10.57 0.15 6.31
CA GLU A 272 11.41 -0.90 5.70
C GLU A 272 12.04 -0.43 4.38
N ILE A 273 11.21 0.07 3.44
CA ILE A 273 11.72 0.65 2.19
C ILE A 273 12.63 1.85 2.48
N LEU A 274 12.29 2.70 3.47
CA LEU A 274 13.12 3.85 3.84
C LEU A 274 14.53 3.44 4.26
N ARG A 275 14.69 2.28 4.89
CA ARG A 275 16.01 1.74 5.24
C ARG A 275 16.85 1.49 4.00
N SER A 276 16.24 0.95 2.93
CA SER A 276 16.92 0.69 1.65
C SER A 276 17.23 1.96 0.84
N ILE A 277 16.39 3.00 0.93
CA ILE A 277 16.50 4.20 0.09
C ILE A 277 17.14 5.42 0.78
N SER A 278 17.06 5.51 2.10
CA SER A 278 17.44 6.69 2.90
C SER A 278 18.35 6.36 4.08
N GLY A 279 18.64 5.08 4.31
CA GLY A 279 19.52 4.61 5.36
C GLY A 279 18.86 4.48 6.75
N TYR A 280 19.64 3.94 7.69
CA TYR A 280 19.19 3.54 9.02
C TYR A 280 18.69 4.71 9.87
N LYS A 281 19.39 5.85 9.86
CA LYS A 281 19.08 7.00 10.74
C LYS A 281 17.63 7.49 10.57
N LEU A 282 17.19 7.71 9.34
CA LEU A 282 15.81 8.15 9.09
C LEU A 282 14.81 7.03 9.37
N ALA A 283 15.12 5.80 8.97
CA ALA A 283 14.23 4.68 9.19
C ALA A 283 13.97 4.45 10.69
N ASP A 284 15.02 4.49 11.52
CA ASP A 284 14.93 4.26 12.95
C ASP A 284 14.22 5.41 13.69
N ASP A 285 14.41 6.67 13.25
CA ASP A 285 13.61 7.81 13.74
C ASP A 285 12.11 7.61 13.47
N VAL A 286 11.74 7.27 12.22
CA VAL A 286 10.34 7.07 11.82
C VAL A 286 9.70 5.95 12.63
N VAL A 287 10.39 4.82 12.77
CA VAL A 287 9.93 3.68 13.58
C VAL A 287 9.76 4.10 15.03
N LYS A 288 10.75 4.77 15.63
CA LYS A 288 10.70 5.21 17.03
C LYS A 288 9.51 6.10 17.29
N ARG A 289 9.33 7.18 16.50
CA ARG A 289 8.21 8.12 16.66
C ARG A 289 6.86 7.43 16.52
N ASN A 290 6.75 6.49 15.58
CA ASN A 290 5.50 5.76 15.36
C ASN A 290 5.17 4.84 16.54
N ILE A 291 6.13 4.03 17.01
CA ILE A 291 5.90 3.12 18.13
C ILE A 291 5.70 3.87 19.45
N ASP A 292 6.45 4.94 19.71
CA ASP A 292 6.26 5.77 20.90
C ASP A 292 4.85 6.37 20.96
N ASP A 293 4.31 6.81 19.82
CA ASP A 293 2.93 7.31 19.71
C ASP A 293 1.90 6.20 19.98
N MET A 294 2.15 4.96 19.50
CA MET A 294 1.29 3.80 19.79
C MET A 294 1.28 3.44 21.28
N VAL A 295 2.45 3.41 21.92
CA VAL A 295 2.59 3.11 23.36
C VAL A 295 1.94 4.21 24.20
N LYS A 296 2.15 5.48 23.85
CA LYS A 296 1.64 6.64 24.58
C LYS A 296 0.11 6.65 24.69
N VAL A 297 -0.60 6.14 23.69
CA VAL A 297 -2.07 6.06 23.72
C VAL A 297 -2.59 4.78 24.40
N GLY A 298 -1.72 3.97 25.01
CA GLY A 298 -2.09 2.76 25.73
C GLY A 298 -2.60 1.64 24.82
N ALA A 299 -2.14 1.57 23.57
CA ALA A 299 -2.51 0.49 22.68
C ALA A 299 -1.92 -0.85 23.13
N GLU A 300 -2.77 -1.88 23.19
CA GLU A 300 -2.38 -3.25 23.50
C GLU A 300 -1.94 -4.00 22.24
N TYR A 301 -2.51 -3.64 21.09
CA TYR A 301 -2.22 -4.26 19.79
C TYR A 301 -1.80 -3.22 18.76
N CYS A 302 -0.82 -3.59 17.92
CA CYS A 302 -0.53 -2.87 16.68
C CYS A 302 -1.19 -3.64 15.52
N VAL A 303 -2.18 -3.02 14.89
CA VAL A 303 -2.98 -3.65 13.83
C VAL A 303 -2.45 -3.24 12.47
N PHE A 304 -2.13 -4.23 11.63
CA PHE A 304 -1.63 -4.05 10.28
C PHE A 304 -2.69 -4.44 9.24
N ASN A 305 -2.69 -3.76 8.09
CA ASN A 305 -3.45 -4.17 6.91
C ASN A 305 -2.54 -4.47 5.70
N CYS A 306 -1.23 -4.55 5.94
CA CYS A 306 -0.21 -4.86 4.96
C CYS A 306 0.73 -5.90 5.59
N PRO A 307 0.87 -7.10 4.99
CA PRO A 307 1.74 -8.15 5.52
C PRO A 307 3.21 -7.71 5.56
N ALA A 308 3.68 -6.96 4.55
CA ALA A 308 5.04 -6.44 4.55
C ALA A 308 5.29 -5.48 5.73
N CYS A 309 4.32 -4.61 6.06
CA CYS A 309 4.42 -3.77 7.25
C CYS A 309 4.47 -4.59 8.54
N GLN A 310 3.65 -5.65 8.62
CA GLN A 310 3.63 -6.55 9.77
C GLN A 310 4.97 -7.25 9.94
N ILE A 311 5.52 -7.88 8.91
CA ILE A 311 6.83 -8.54 8.94
C ILE A 311 7.92 -7.58 9.46
N SER A 312 7.96 -6.36 8.91
CA SER A 312 9.02 -5.39 9.23
C SER A 312 8.93 -4.80 10.64
N LEU A 313 7.72 -4.65 11.19
CA LEU A 313 7.50 -3.98 12.48
C LEU A 313 7.17 -4.90 13.64
N SER A 314 6.75 -6.15 13.42
CA SER A 314 6.21 -7.04 14.46
C SER A 314 7.16 -7.21 15.65
N GLU A 315 8.43 -7.54 15.40
CA GLU A 315 9.43 -7.70 16.46
C GLU A 315 9.64 -6.41 17.26
N LYS A 316 9.64 -5.26 16.57
CA LYS A 316 9.92 -3.95 17.15
C LYS A 316 8.77 -3.47 18.03
N VAL A 317 7.52 -3.72 17.62
CA VAL A 317 6.33 -3.40 18.43
C VAL A 317 6.18 -4.37 19.60
N ALA A 318 6.50 -5.65 19.41
CA ALA A 318 6.48 -6.67 20.47
C ALA A 318 7.49 -6.35 21.59
N LYS A 319 8.72 -5.94 21.25
CA LYS A 319 9.72 -5.46 22.24
C LYS A 319 9.26 -4.24 23.04
N ARG A 320 8.22 -3.54 22.58
CA ARG A 320 7.62 -2.38 23.24
C ARG A 320 6.29 -2.70 23.92
N GLY A 321 5.95 -3.98 24.05
CA GLY A 321 4.77 -4.47 24.77
C GLY A 321 3.48 -4.52 23.95
N LEU A 322 3.51 -4.20 22.66
CA LEU A 322 2.33 -4.29 21.78
C LEU A 322 2.27 -5.66 21.08
N LYS A 323 1.08 -6.22 20.95
CA LYS A 323 0.85 -7.44 20.18
C LYS A 323 0.65 -7.10 18.69
N PRO A 324 1.56 -7.48 17.77
CA PRO A 324 1.34 -7.30 16.34
C PRO A 324 0.22 -8.23 15.84
N VAL A 325 -0.67 -7.73 14.99
CA VAL A 325 -1.75 -8.54 14.42
C VAL A 325 -2.20 -8.01 13.05
N HIS A 326 -2.49 -8.92 12.11
CA HIS A 326 -3.14 -8.54 10.86
C HIS A 326 -4.64 -8.28 11.10
N ILE A 327 -5.22 -7.31 10.40
CA ILE A 327 -6.66 -7.00 10.51
C ILE A 327 -7.56 -8.19 10.15
N ILE A 328 -7.13 -9.07 9.24
CA ILE A 328 -7.84 -10.32 8.93
C ILE A 328 -7.86 -11.23 10.15
N ASP A 329 -6.71 -11.45 10.78
CA ASP A 329 -6.63 -12.28 11.99
C ASP A 329 -7.41 -11.67 13.15
N LEU A 330 -7.45 -10.35 13.24
CA LEU A 330 -8.29 -9.65 14.20
C LEU A 330 -9.78 -9.92 13.96
N CYS A 331 -10.22 -9.98 12.70
CA CYS A 331 -11.57 -10.40 12.35
C CYS A 331 -11.82 -11.88 12.70
N LYS A 332 -10.86 -12.77 12.42
CA LYS A 332 -10.93 -14.20 12.81
C LYS A 332 -11.04 -14.38 14.33
N MET A 333 -10.32 -13.58 15.12
CA MET A 333 -10.46 -13.56 16.58
C MET A 333 -11.88 -13.16 17.00
N ALA A 334 -12.49 -12.19 16.33
CA ALA A 334 -13.82 -11.72 16.66
C ALA A 334 -14.92 -12.77 16.38
N ILE A 335 -14.73 -13.66 15.40
CA ILE A 335 -15.66 -14.78 15.11
C ILE A 335 -15.26 -16.10 15.77
N GLY A 336 -14.21 -16.11 16.60
CA GLY A 336 -13.77 -17.28 17.36
C GLY A 336 -12.93 -18.31 16.59
N GLU A 337 -12.43 -17.98 15.40
CA GLU A 337 -11.56 -18.87 14.61
C GLU A 337 -10.08 -18.83 15.04
N LYS A 338 -9.68 -17.79 15.77
CA LYS A 338 -8.32 -17.62 16.26
C LYS A 338 -8.34 -17.14 17.71
N GLU A 339 -7.48 -17.72 18.55
CA GLU A 339 -7.36 -17.30 19.95
C GLU A 339 -6.70 -15.92 20.09
N ARG A 340 -6.94 -15.25 21.21
CA ARG A 340 -6.29 -13.98 21.51
C ARG A 340 -4.85 -14.26 21.97
N GLY A 341 -3.86 -13.73 21.23
CA GLY A 341 -2.46 -13.77 21.66
C GLY A 341 -1.60 -14.88 21.04
N THR A 342 -2.16 -15.71 20.16
CA THR A 342 -1.37 -16.49 19.20
C THR A 342 -0.85 -15.54 18.13
N ILE A 343 0.38 -15.06 18.32
CA ILE A 343 1.16 -14.32 17.31
C ILE A 343 1.84 -15.34 16.43
#